data_AF-A0A1D6I5M8-F1
#
_entry.id   AF-A0A1D6I5M8-F1
#
_cell.length_a   1.000
_cell.length_b   1.000
_cell.length_c   1.000
_cell.angle_alpha   90.00
_cell.angle_beta   90.00
_cell.angle_gamma   90.00
#
_symmetry.space_group_name_H-M   'P 1'
#
loop_
_entity.id
_entity.type
_entity.pdbx_description
1 polymer ?
#
loop_
_entity_poly.entity_id
_entity_poly.type
_entity_poly.pdbx_seq_one_letter_code
_entity_poly.pdbx_strand_id
1 'polypeptide(L)'
;MATLGEHKLYLKKDKGVVPLKEQLATVAPVLESLKCKKEERIKQFSNIRSQIEKIRFELSEYNDQGDDPSSLAAEEHDLSMRKLNSYQTQLRALQKDKSERLRKVLEYINEVHSLCGVLGIDFGSTVHEVHPSLHQNGVEQSRNISNSTLEGLASTIYKLKAERKSRIHKAREIMESLCQLWKLMDSPEEEKRQFSNVMSSLILPEEGITSPGVLSEETIEKMEFEVERLTRLKTSRLKEIVMKRRAELEAICQNAHIEPDVSTAPEQTDALIDSGPHRPF
;
A
#
# COMPACT_ATOMS: atom_id res chain seq x y z
N MET A 1 8.06 -54.18 -5.72
CA MET A 1 7.09 -53.61 -4.76
C MET A 1 5.72 -53.49 -5.43
N ALA A 2 4.62 -53.68 -4.71
CA ALA A 2 3.28 -53.54 -5.27
C ALA A 2 3.00 -52.07 -5.61
N THR A 3 2.96 -51.73 -6.91
CA THR A 3 2.90 -50.35 -7.42
C THR A 3 1.63 -49.59 -6.97
N LEU A 4 0.54 -50.31 -6.70
CA LEU A 4 -0.74 -49.76 -6.23
C LEU A 4 -0.95 -49.89 -4.70
N GLY A 5 -0.06 -50.61 -3.99
CA GLY A 5 -0.21 -50.92 -2.57
C GLY A 5 -1.34 -51.91 -2.20
N GLU A 6 -2.04 -52.48 -3.17
CA GLU A 6 -3.14 -53.44 -2.95
C GLU A 6 -2.58 -54.83 -2.55
N HIS A 7 -2.91 -55.32 -1.34
CA HIS A 7 -2.41 -56.59 -0.78
C HIS A 7 -3.45 -57.72 -0.77
N LYS A 8 -4.69 -57.47 -1.19
CA LYS A 8 -5.78 -58.45 -1.07
C LYS A 8 -6.44 -58.71 -2.43
N LEU A 9 -5.83 -59.61 -3.20
CA LEU A 9 -6.60 -60.42 -4.13
C LEU A 9 -7.06 -61.64 -3.34
N TYR A 10 -8.32 -61.63 -2.89
CA TYR A 10 -8.95 -62.81 -2.32
C TYR A 10 -9.13 -63.85 -3.44
N LEU A 11 -8.06 -64.58 -3.76
CA LEU A 11 -8.22 -65.91 -4.31
C LEU A 11 -8.73 -66.75 -3.14
N LYS A 12 -10.03 -67.04 -3.11
CA LYS A 12 -10.55 -68.15 -2.30
C LYS A 12 -9.70 -69.36 -2.67
N LYS A 13 -8.82 -69.78 -1.75
CA LYS A 13 -8.03 -70.98 -1.89
C LYS A 13 -8.96 -72.15 -1.58
N ASP A 14 -9.93 -72.38 -2.47
CA ASP A 14 -10.71 -73.60 -2.42
C ASP A 14 -9.75 -74.76 -2.71
N LYS A 15 -9.71 -75.70 -1.76
CA LYS A 15 -8.80 -76.85 -1.74
C LYS A 15 -9.23 -77.91 -2.77
N GLY A 16 -9.32 -77.53 -4.04
CA GLY A 16 -9.54 -78.41 -5.18
C GLY A 16 -8.61 -78.02 -6.32
N VAL A 17 -8.03 -79.01 -7.01
CA VAL A 17 -7.14 -78.78 -8.16
C VAL A 17 -7.98 -78.26 -9.33
N VAL A 18 -8.16 -76.94 -9.39
CA VAL A 18 -8.84 -76.27 -10.51
C VAL A 18 -7.91 -76.32 -11.74
N PRO A 19 -8.40 -76.67 -12.93
CA PRO A 19 -7.62 -76.64 -14.17
C PRO A 19 -7.00 -75.26 -14.42
N LEU A 20 -5.76 -75.22 -14.90
CA LEU A 20 -5.02 -73.97 -15.18
C LEU A 20 -5.80 -72.98 -16.08
N LYS A 21 -6.64 -73.50 -16.98
CA LYS A 21 -7.49 -72.71 -17.88
C LYS A 21 -8.58 -71.93 -17.14
N GLU A 22 -9.20 -72.52 -16.11
CA GLU A 22 -10.21 -71.86 -15.27
C GLU A 22 -9.58 -70.87 -14.28
N GLN A 23 -8.39 -71.19 -13.77
CA GLN A 23 -7.61 -70.24 -12.96
C GLN A 23 -7.21 -69.02 -13.80
N LEU A 24 -6.79 -69.22 -15.05
CA LEU A 24 -6.46 -68.13 -15.98
C LEU A 24 -7.69 -67.27 -16.31
N ALA A 25 -8.85 -67.90 -16.57
CA ALA A 25 -10.10 -67.20 -16.83
C ALA A 25 -10.56 -66.34 -15.63
N THR A 26 -10.19 -66.72 -14.40
CA THR A 26 -10.48 -65.95 -13.18
C THR A 26 -9.49 -64.80 -12.98
N VAL A 27 -8.22 -64.97 -13.33
CA VAL A 27 -7.15 -63.97 -13.12
C VAL A 27 -7.16 -62.87 -14.19
N ALA A 28 -7.46 -63.20 -15.45
CA ALA A 28 -7.50 -62.25 -16.56
C ALA A 28 -8.36 -60.98 -16.30
N PRO A 29 -9.63 -61.08 -15.84
CA PRO A 29 -10.45 -59.90 -15.58
C PRO A 29 -9.93 -59.07 -14.39
N VAL A 30 -9.36 -59.72 -13.37
CA VAL A 30 -8.74 -59.03 -12.23
C VAL A 30 -7.54 -58.21 -12.69
N LEU A 31 -6.70 -58.78 -13.56
CA LEU A 31 -5.53 -58.12 -14.12
C LEU A 31 -5.90 -56.92 -15.00
N GLU A 32 -6.92 -57.05 -15.86
CA GLU A 32 -7.45 -55.93 -16.65
C GLU A 32 -8.01 -54.81 -15.74
N SER A 33 -8.77 -55.17 -14.69
CA SER A 33 -9.27 -54.17 -13.74
C SER A 33 -8.14 -53.41 -13.02
N LEU A 34 -7.04 -54.09 -12.68
CA LEU A 34 -5.87 -53.47 -12.05
C LEU A 34 -5.10 -52.57 -13.02
N LYS A 35 -5.00 -52.94 -14.30
CA LYS A 35 -4.44 -52.09 -15.35
C LYS A 35 -5.26 -50.80 -15.50
N CYS A 36 -6.59 -50.91 -15.59
CA CYS A 36 -7.46 -49.73 -15.66
C CYS A 36 -7.30 -48.81 -14.44
N LYS A 37 -7.30 -49.37 -13.22
CA LYS A 37 -7.05 -48.59 -11.99
C LYS A 37 -5.69 -47.91 -11.97
N LYS A 38 -4.64 -48.58 -12.48
CA LYS A 38 -3.29 -48.02 -12.58
C LYS A 38 -3.28 -46.80 -13.50
N GLU A 39 -3.90 -46.92 -14.68
CA GLU A 39 -3.97 -45.84 -15.67
C GLU A 39 -4.73 -44.63 -15.13
N GLU A 40 -5.89 -44.86 -14.52
CA GLU A 40 -6.67 -43.80 -13.87
C GLU A 40 -5.85 -43.08 -12.78
N ARG A 41 -5.10 -43.85 -11.98
CA ARG A 41 -4.26 -43.28 -10.92
C ARG A 41 -3.12 -42.45 -11.47
N ILE A 42 -2.45 -42.89 -12.53
CA ILE A 42 -1.43 -42.10 -13.24
C ILE A 42 -2.01 -40.77 -13.70
N LYS A 43 -3.20 -40.78 -14.30
CA LYS A 43 -3.89 -39.56 -14.74
C LYS A 43 -4.20 -38.63 -13.57
N GLN A 44 -4.65 -39.15 -12.43
CA GLN A 44 -4.90 -38.36 -11.22
C GLN A 44 -3.62 -37.70 -10.69
N PHE A 45 -2.51 -38.44 -10.60
CA PHE A 45 -1.22 -37.91 -10.16
C PHE A 45 -0.71 -36.82 -11.10
N SER A 46 -0.75 -37.06 -12.42
CA SER A 46 -0.35 -36.06 -13.43
C SER A 46 -1.18 -34.77 -13.30
N ASN A 47 -2.49 -34.89 -13.16
CA ASN A 47 -3.37 -33.74 -12.97
C ASN A 47 -3.01 -32.95 -11.68
N ILE A 48 -2.93 -33.64 -10.53
CA ILE A 48 -2.62 -32.97 -9.25
C ILE A 48 -1.23 -32.31 -9.29
N ARG A 49 -0.22 -32.97 -9.85
CA ARG A 49 1.12 -32.39 -10.01
C ARG A 49 1.08 -31.12 -10.86
N SER A 50 0.43 -31.15 -12.01
CA SER A 50 0.30 -29.97 -12.89
C SER A 50 -0.39 -28.80 -12.19
N GLN A 51 -1.42 -29.05 -11.37
CA GLN A 51 -2.07 -28.00 -10.58
C GLN A 51 -1.15 -27.44 -9.49
N ILE A 52 -0.39 -28.31 -8.81
CA ILE A 52 0.58 -27.89 -7.79
C ILE A 52 1.67 -27.02 -8.41
N GLU A 53 2.24 -27.44 -9.54
CA GLU A 53 3.26 -26.69 -10.28
C GLU A 53 2.73 -25.34 -10.74
N LYS A 54 1.51 -25.30 -11.29
CA LYS A 54 0.86 -24.04 -11.69
C LYS A 54 0.72 -23.07 -10.50
N ILE A 55 0.22 -23.54 -9.36
CA ILE A 55 0.05 -22.66 -8.18
C ILE A 55 1.41 -22.23 -7.65
N ARG A 56 2.39 -23.12 -7.58
CA ARG A 56 3.76 -22.77 -7.15
C ARG A 56 4.38 -21.72 -8.06
N PHE A 57 4.17 -21.85 -9.36
CA PHE A 57 4.64 -20.87 -10.34
C PHE A 57 3.99 -19.50 -10.16
N GLU A 58 2.68 -19.44 -9.90
CA GLU A 58 1.97 -18.18 -9.61
C GLU A 58 2.40 -17.54 -8.27
N LEU A 59 2.86 -18.34 -7.30
CA LEU A 59 3.35 -17.87 -5.99
C LEU A 59 4.84 -17.49 -6.03
N SER A 60 5.60 -18.11 -6.93
CA SER A 60 7.00 -17.81 -7.19
C SER A 60 7.11 -16.55 -8.04
N GLU A 61 8.20 -15.81 -7.85
CA GLU A 61 8.57 -14.82 -8.85
C GLU A 61 8.88 -15.53 -10.17
N TYR A 62 8.62 -14.83 -11.27
CA TYR A 62 9.09 -15.21 -12.59
C TYR A 62 10.62 -15.01 -12.63
N ASN A 63 11.36 -15.87 -11.95
CA ASN A 63 12.80 -15.98 -12.07
C ASN A 63 13.11 -17.36 -12.64
N ASP A 64 13.67 -17.33 -13.84
CA ASP A 64 14.31 -18.44 -14.56
C ASP A 64 15.56 -18.91 -13.81
N GLN A 65 15.37 -19.31 -12.56
CA GLN A 65 16.43 -19.75 -11.67
C GLN A 65 16.11 -21.17 -11.23
N GLY A 66 16.32 -22.10 -12.17
CA GLY A 66 16.89 -23.43 -11.95
C GLY A 66 16.58 -24.15 -10.64
N ASP A 67 15.34 -24.09 -10.16
CA ASP A 67 14.91 -24.92 -9.05
C ASP A 67 14.77 -26.34 -9.58
N ASP A 68 15.71 -27.15 -9.12
CA ASP A 68 16.01 -28.49 -9.57
C ASP A 68 14.74 -29.35 -9.78
N PRO A 69 14.37 -29.66 -11.03
CA PRO A 69 13.24 -30.55 -11.31
C PRO A 69 13.50 -31.99 -10.84
N SER A 70 14.70 -32.29 -10.33
CA SER A 70 15.10 -33.65 -9.91
C SER A 70 14.33 -34.18 -8.69
N SER A 71 13.77 -33.34 -7.81
CA SER A 71 13.08 -33.86 -6.61
C SER A 71 11.72 -34.49 -6.90
N LEU A 72 11.09 -34.17 -8.04
CA LEU A 72 9.79 -34.75 -8.44
C LEU A 72 9.95 -35.99 -9.32
N ALA A 73 11.04 -36.10 -10.07
CA ALA A 73 11.30 -37.21 -10.99
C ALA A 73 11.64 -38.52 -10.27
N ALA A 74 12.28 -38.46 -9.09
CA ALA A 74 12.69 -39.66 -8.36
C ALA A 74 11.51 -40.44 -7.69
N GLU A 75 10.33 -39.82 -7.57
CA GLU A 75 9.14 -40.42 -6.91
C GLU A 75 8.07 -40.91 -7.90
N GLU A 76 8.45 -41.22 -9.15
CA GLU A 76 7.50 -41.50 -10.25
C GLU A 76 6.77 -42.84 -10.18
N HIS A 77 7.15 -43.74 -9.26
CA HIS A 77 6.66 -45.12 -9.27
C HIS A 77 5.76 -45.51 -8.08
N ASP A 78 5.55 -44.63 -7.09
CA ASP A 78 4.63 -44.88 -5.98
C ASP A 78 3.22 -44.36 -6.30
N LEU A 79 2.37 -45.26 -6.81
CA LEU A 79 0.95 -44.99 -7.08
C LEU A 79 0.06 -45.39 -5.88
N SER A 80 0.60 -45.41 -4.66
CA SER A 80 -0.18 -45.74 -3.47
C SER A 80 -1.22 -44.67 -3.15
N MET A 81 -2.34 -45.09 -2.55
CA MET A 81 -3.38 -44.18 -2.06
C MET A 81 -2.86 -43.21 -0.98
N ARG A 82 -1.86 -43.63 -0.19
CA ARG A 82 -1.24 -42.76 0.81
C ARG A 82 -0.54 -41.57 0.15
N LYS A 83 0.25 -41.83 -0.90
CA LYS A 83 0.95 -40.76 -1.64
C LYS A 83 -0.05 -39.85 -2.37
N LEU A 84 -1.08 -40.41 -2.98
CA LEU A 84 -2.14 -39.62 -3.62
C LEU A 84 -2.83 -38.67 -2.62
N ASN A 85 -3.21 -39.16 -1.44
CA ASN A 85 -3.82 -38.36 -0.39
C ASN A 85 -2.87 -37.26 0.13
N SER A 86 -1.56 -37.52 0.15
CA SER A 86 -0.55 -36.52 0.51
C SER A 86 -0.52 -35.37 -0.50
N TYR A 87 -0.42 -35.66 -1.80
CA TYR A 87 -0.48 -34.62 -2.85
C TYR A 87 -1.81 -33.87 -2.86
N GLN A 88 -2.94 -34.54 -2.64
CA GLN A 88 -4.23 -33.86 -2.52
C GLN A 88 -4.27 -32.90 -1.32
N THR A 89 -3.64 -33.27 -0.21
CA THR A 89 -3.55 -32.41 0.98
C THR A 89 -2.63 -31.21 0.72
N GLN A 90 -1.50 -31.43 0.04
CA GLN A 90 -0.61 -30.35 -0.41
C GLN A 90 -1.32 -29.39 -1.36
N LEU A 91 -2.06 -29.90 -2.34
CA LEU A 91 -2.83 -29.08 -3.27
C LEU A 91 -3.87 -28.22 -2.53
N ARG A 92 -4.61 -28.81 -1.58
CA ARG A 92 -5.57 -28.06 -0.74
C ARG A 92 -4.90 -26.96 0.07
N ALA A 93 -3.72 -27.24 0.64
CA ALA A 93 -2.94 -26.24 1.38
C ALA A 93 -2.48 -25.09 0.49
N LEU A 94 -1.97 -25.39 -0.71
CA LEU A 94 -1.53 -24.37 -1.68
C LEU A 94 -2.69 -23.52 -2.22
N GLN A 95 -3.84 -24.14 -2.50
CA GLN A 95 -5.06 -23.42 -2.90
C GLN A 95 -5.52 -22.46 -1.80
N LYS A 96 -5.43 -22.88 -0.53
CA LYS A 96 -5.73 -22.04 0.62
C LYS A 96 -4.77 -20.85 0.71
N ASP A 97 -3.45 -21.09 0.68
CA ASP A 97 -2.43 -20.03 0.69
C ASP A 97 -2.65 -19.02 -0.43
N LYS A 98 -2.88 -19.50 -1.67
CA LYS A 98 -3.22 -18.64 -2.82
C LYS A 98 -4.42 -17.72 -2.53
N SER A 99 -5.50 -18.26 -1.97
CA SER A 99 -6.69 -17.47 -1.66
C SER A 99 -6.44 -16.42 -0.56
N GLU A 100 -5.64 -16.77 0.45
CA GLU A 100 -5.27 -15.87 1.55
C GLU A 100 -4.38 -14.73 1.05
N ARG A 101 -3.41 -15.02 0.18
CA ARG A 101 -2.55 -14.00 -0.43
C ARG A 101 -3.33 -13.06 -1.34
N LEU A 102 -4.24 -13.59 -2.16
CA LEU A 102 -5.07 -12.77 -3.05
C LEU A 102 -5.95 -11.79 -2.25
N ARG A 103 -6.55 -12.26 -1.15
CA ARG A 103 -7.26 -11.39 -0.21
C ARG A 103 -6.35 -10.31 0.37
N LYS A 104 -5.14 -10.67 0.80
CA LYS A 104 -4.18 -9.72 1.38
C LYS A 104 -3.70 -8.68 0.36
N VAL A 105 -3.45 -9.06 -0.89
CA VAL A 105 -3.12 -8.13 -1.98
C VAL A 105 -4.28 -7.16 -2.21
N LEU A 106 -5.52 -7.63 -2.21
CA LEU A 106 -6.70 -6.76 -2.32
C LEU A 106 -6.79 -5.75 -1.18
N GLU A 107 -6.57 -6.18 0.06
CA GLU A 107 -6.55 -5.32 1.24
C GLU A 107 -5.46 -4.24 1.11
N TYR A 108 -4.25 -4.61 0.72
CA TYR A 108 -3.15 -3.69 0.52
C TYR A 108 -3.38 -2.70 -0.62
N ILE A 109 -3.94 -3.13 -1.74
CA ILE A 109 -4.28 -2.24 -2.86
C ILE A 109 -5.31 -1.19 -2.39
N ASN A 110 -6.35 -1.61 -1.66
CA ASN A 110 -7.36 -0.69 -1.14
C ASN A 110 -6.75 0.31 -0.15
N GLU A 111 -5.83 -0.14 0.70
CA GLU A 111 -5.11 0.72 1.64
C GLU A 111 -4.24 1.75 0.90
N VAL A 112 -3.45 1.32 -0.09
CA VAL A 112 -2.67 2.23 -0.95
C VAL A 112 -3.59 3.23 -1.64
N HIS A 113 -4.69 2.79 -2.25
CA HIS A 113 -5.67 3.67 -2.89
C HIS A 113 -6.22 4.73 -1.92
N SER A 114 -6.57 4.33 -0.70
CA SER A 114 -7.06 5.26 0.32
C SER A 114 -6.00 6.30 0.73
N LEU A 115 -4.75 5.86 0.91
CA LEU A 115 -3.63 6.73 1.29
C LEU A 115 -3.28 7.71 0.17
N CYS A 116 -3.19 7.22 -1.07
CA CYS A 116 -2.97 8.04 -2.26
C CYS A 116 -4.09 9.10 -2.40
N GLY A 117 -5.35 8.71 -2.19
CA GLY A 117 -6.48 9.63 -2.26
C GLY A 117 -6.37 10.79 -1.25
N VAL A 118 -6.00 10.51 0.00
CA VAL A 118 -5.82 11.56 1.04
C VAL A 118 -4.61 12.45 0.75
N LEU A 119 -3.50 11.84 0.32
CA LEU A 119 -2.24 12.53 0.00
C LEU A 119 -2.24 13.25 -1.35
N GLY A 120 -3.27 13.03 -2.19
CA GLY A 120 -3.30 13.52 -3.57
C GLY A 120 -2.17 12.95 -4.45
N ILE A 121 -1.66 11.76 -4.12
CA ILE A 121 -0.62 11.07 -4.90
C ILE A 121 -1.32 10.21 -5.96
N ASP A 122 -0.72 10.12 -7.14
CA ASP A 122 -1.24 9.26 -8.19
C ASP A 122 -1.12 7.78 -7.79
N PHE A 123 -2.28 7.14 -7.62
CA PHE A 123 -2.36 5.72 -7.29
C PHE A 123 -1.69 4.85 -8.35
N GLY A 124 -1.85 5.21 -9.63
CA GLY A 124 -1.41 4.40 -10.75
C GLY A 124 0.10 4.21 -10.78
N SER A 125 0.85 5.30 -10.73
CA SER A 125 2.30 5.32 -10.61
C SER A 125 2.78 4.58 -9.37
N THR A 126 2.13 4.82 -8.21
CA THR A 126 2.49 4.20 -6.93
C THR A 126 2.41 2.66 -6.97
N VAL A 127 1.36 2.09 -7.56
CA VAL A 127 1.25 0.62 -7.68
C VAL A 127 2.10 0.05 -8.82
N HIS A 128 2.35 0.84 -9.87
CA HIS A 128 3.21 0.45 -10.99
C HIS A 128 4.66 0.22 -10.55
N GLU A 129 5.16 1.04 -9.61
CA GLU A 129 6.49 0.86 -9.00
C GLU A 129 6.64 -0.49 -8.29
N VAL A 130 5.55 -1.03 -7.72
CA VAL A 130 5.57 -2.35 -7.10
C VAL A 130 5.46 -3.44 -8.16
N HIS A 131 4.40 -3.41 -8.96
CA HIS A 131 4.25 -4.32 -10.09
C HIS A 131 3.20 -3.79 -11.09
N PRO A 132 3.51 -3.73 -12.40
CA PRO A 132 2.61 -3.15 -13.41
C PRO A 132 1.24 -3.84 -13.48
N SER A 133 1.16 -5.13 -13.14
CA SER A 133 -0.11 -5.87 -13.17
C SER A 133 -1.10 -5.48 -12.06
N LEU A 134 -0.66 -4.75 -11.03
CA LEU A 134 -1.53 -4.28 -9.95
C LEU A 134 -2.43 -3.12 -10.39
N HIS A 135 -1.98 -2.35 -11.39
CA HIS A 135 -2.75 -1.26 -11.99
C HIS A 135 -3.91 -1.78 -12.87
N GLN A 136 -3.79 -3.00 -13.39
CA GLN A 136 -4.73 -3.49 -14.39
C GLN A 136 -6.03 -3.94 -13.69
N ASN A 137 -7.10 -3.13 -13.83
CA ASN A 137 -8.46 -3.43 -13.38
C ASN A 137 -9.11 -4.66 -14.08
N GLY A 138 -8.32 -5.46 -14.81
CA GLY A 138 -8.79 -6.68 -15.46
C GLY A 138 -8.80 -7.85 -14.49
N VAL A 139 -9.97 -8.51 -14.40
CA VAL A 139 -10.27 -9.87 -13.92
C VAL A 139 -9.15 -10.52 -13.10
N GLU A 140 -9.47 -10.83 -11.82
CA GLU A 140 -8.85 -11.63 -10.74
C GLU A 140 -7.61 -12.52 -10.99
N GLN A 141 -7.19 -12.77 -12.24
CA GLN A 141 -6.15 -13.71 -12.67
C GLN A 141 -4.81 -13.06 -13.05
N SER A 142 -4.72 -11.73 -13.16
CA SER A 142 -3.49 -11.03 -13.57
C SER A 142 -2.71 -10.38 -12.42
N ARG A 143 -3.25 -10.35 -11.20
CA ARG A 143 -2.59 -9.73 -10.05
C ARG A 143 -1.49 -10.66 -9.54
N ASN A 144 -0.27 -10.11 -9.48
CA ASN A 144 0.86 -10.84 -8.95
C ASN A 144 0.64 -11.08 -7.43
N ILE A 145 0.76 -12.33 -6.98
CA ILE A 145 0.60 -12.75 -5.58
C ILE A 145 1.92 -13.28 -4.98
N SER A 146 3.04 -12.94 -5.62
CA SER A 146 4.38 -13.27 -5.12
C SER A 146 4.67 -12.63 -3.77
N ASN A 147 5.65 -13.18 -3.06
CA ASN A 147 6.12 -12.62 -1.81
C ASN A 147 6.64 -11.19 -1.98
N SER A 148 7.39 -10.92 -3.06
CA SER A 148 7.91 -9.60 -3.36
C SER A 148 6.83 -8.57 -3.65
N THR A 149 5.74 -8.96 -4.31
CA THR A 149 4.62 -8.05 -4.55
C THR A 149 3.95 -7.66 -3.22
N LEU A 150 3.75 -8.64 -2.33
CA LEU A 150 3.21 -8.39 -0.99
C LEU A 150 4.14 -7.53 -0.13
N GLU A 151 5.45 -7.78 -0.19
CA GLU A 151 6.46 -7.00 0.52
C GLU A 151 6.60 -5.59 -0.03
N GLY A 152 6.60 -5.44 -1.36
CA GLY A 152 6.60 -4.16 -2.06
C GLY A 152 5.37 -3.32 -1.69
N LEU A 153 4.18 -3.92 -1.73
CA LEU A 153 2.95 -3.25 -1.28
C LEU A 153 3.02 -2.84 0.20
N ALA A 154 3.51 -3.72 1.08
CA ALA A 154 3.66 -3.40 2.50
C ALA A 154 4.66 -2.25 2.74
N SER A 155 5.77 -2.24 2.00
CA SER A 155 6.77 -1.17 2.03
C SER A 155 6.19 0.17 1.55
N THR A 156 5.42 0.14 0.45
CA THR A 156 4.71 1.33 -0.07
C THR A 156 3.69 1.86 0.93
N ILE A 157 2.88 0.99 1.54
CA ILE A 157 1.93 1.38 2.61
C ILE A 157 2.67 2.03 3.77
N TYR A 158 3.80 1.45 4.21
CA TYR A 158 4.60 2.02 5.28
C TYR A 158 5.10 3.44 4.94
N LYS A 159 5.66 3.63 3.72
CA LYS A 159 6.12 4.94 3.23
C LYS A 159 4.98 5.96 3.18
N LEU A 160 3.84 5.59 2.61
CA LEU A 160 2.67 6.47 2.51
C LEU A 160 2.10 6.85 3.88
N LYS A 161 2.11 5.93 4.86
CA LYS A 161 1.72 6.25 6.24
C LYS A 161 2.68 7.23 6.91
N ALA A 162 3.99 7.05 6.71
CA ALA A 162 5.00 7.96 7.22
C ALA A 162 4.85 9.37 6.61
N GLU A 163 4.65 9.43 5.28
CA GLU A 163 4.39 10.68 4.56
C GLU A 163 3.11 11.36 5.05
N ARG A 164 2.02 10.60 5.19
CA ARG A 164 0.75 11.11 5.76
C ARG A 164 0.96 11.73 7.13
N LYS A 165 1.69 11.05 8.01
CA LYS A 165 2.00 11.57 9.34
C LYS A 165 2.79 12.88 9.29
N SER A 166 3.84 12.92 8.45
CA SER A 166 4.65 14.11 8.22
C SER A 166 3.80 15.30 7.74
N ARG A 167 2.96 15.08 6.72
CA ARG A 167 2.08 16.11 6.15
C ARG A 167 1.02 16.60 7.13
N ILE A 168 0.44 15.73 7.96
CA ILE A 168 -0.50 16.13 9.01
C ILE A 168 0.17 17.08 9.99
N HIS A 169 1.38 16.74 10.43
CA HIS A 169 2.13 17.57 11.37
C HIS A 169 2.42 18.95 10.77
N LYS A 170 3.03 18.98 9.58
CA LYS A 170 3.32 20.22 8.84
C LYS A 170 2.07 21.07 8.62
N ALA A 171 0.98 20.47 8.15
CA ALA A 171 -0.27 21.19 7.90
C ALA A 171 -0.88 21.77 9.17
N ARG A 172 -0.76 21.09 10.32
CA ARG A 172 -1.21 21.63 11.62
C ARG A 172 -0.39 22.84 12.06
N GLU A 173 0.93 22.81 11.90
CA GLU A 173 1.81 23.94 12.24
C GLU A 173 1.51 25.18 11.37
N ILE A 174 1.31 24.96 10.07
CA ILE A 174 0.91 26.04 9.15
C ILE A 174 -0.48 26.57 9.52
N MET A 175 -1.44 25.68 9.82
CA MET A 175 -2.79 26.09 10.23
C MET A 175 -2.78 26.89 11.53
N GLU A 176 -1.93 26.53 12.50
CA GLU A 176 -1.75 27.30 13.73
C GLU A 176 -1.23 28.71 13.41
N SER A 177 -0.22 28.81 12.53
CA SER A 177 0.34 30.09 12.07
C SER A 177 -0.72 30.95 11.35
N LEU A 178 -1.54 30.35 10.49
CA LEU A 178 -2.68 31.01 9.85
C LEU A 178 -3.68 31.54 10.87
N CYS A 179 -4.06 30.73 11.86
CA CYS A 179 -4.97 31.15 12.93
C CYS A 179 -4.44 32.37 13.70
N GLN A 180 -3.15 32.38 14.02
CA GLN A 180 -2.49 33.51 14.69
C GLN A 180 -2.48 34.77 13.81
N LEU A 181 -2.12 34.63 12.53
CA LEU A 181 -2.09 35.75 11.58
C LEU A 181 -3.48 36.32 11.32
N TRP A 182 -4.50 35.48 11.13
CA TRP A 182 -5.88 35.93 10.97
C TRP A 182 -6.40 36.69 12.19
N LYS A 183 -6.04 36.23 13.39
CA LYS A 183 -6.38 36.93 14.64
C LYS A 183 -5.66 38.28 14.75
N LEU A 184 -4.39 38.34 14.33
CA LEU A 184 -3.59 39.57 14.40
C LEU A 184 -4.03 40.61 13.36
N MET A 185 -4.43 40.15 12.18
CA MET A 185 -4.78 41.01 11.05
C MET A 185 -6.27 41.38 11.01
N ASP A 186 -7.08 40.85 11.94
CA ASP A 186 -8.54 40.93 11.91
C ASP A 186 -9.12 40.47 10.56
N SER A 187 -8.59 39.36 10.02
CA SER A 187 -8.95 38.89 8.68
C SER A 187 -10.44 38.52 8.55
N PRO A 188 -11.08 38.87 7.42
CA PRO A 188 -12.50 38.61 7.19
C PRO A 188 -12.80 37.11 7.07
N GLU A 189 -14.05 36.73 7.33
CA GLU A 189 -14.47 35.32 7.34
C GLU A 189 -14.41 34.70 5.94
N GLU A 190 -14.59 35.49 4.89
CA GLU A 190 -14.47 35.06 3.49
C GLU A 190 -13.07 34.51 3.16
N GLU A 191 -12.01 35.11 3.73
CA GLU A 191 -10.64 34.62 3.57
C GLU A 191 -10.43 33.31 4.33
N LYS A 192 -10.99 33.19 5.53
CA LYS A 192 -10.90 31.97 6.37
C LYS A 192 -11.67 30.79 5.78
N ARG A 193 -12.83 31.04 5.17
CA ARG A 193 -13.70 30.00 4.57
C ARG A 193 -12.98 29.14 3.54
N GLN A 194 -11.98 29.68 2.83
CA GLN A 194 -11.23 28.93 1.83
C GLN A 194 -10.43 27.75 2.42
N PHE A 195 -10.19 27.76 3.73
CA PHE A 195 -9.45 26.75 4.47
C PHE A 195 -10.34 25.95 5.44
N SER A 196 -11.66 26.17 5.47
CA SER A 196 -12.57 25.55 6.45
C SER A 196 -12.54 24.02 6.40
N ASN A 197 -12.50 23.44 5.20
CA ASN A 197 -12.49 21.99 5.01
C ASN A 197 -11.18 21.35 5.52
N VAL A 198 -10.06 22.03 5.29
CA VAL A 198 -8.74 21.60 5.77
C VAL A 198 -8.70 21.75 7.30
N MET A 199 -9.14 22.90 7.81
CA MET A 199 -9.23 23.17 9.25
C MET A 199 -10.08 22.12 9.97
N SER A 200 -11.28 21.80 9.48
CA SER A 200 -12.14 20.77 10.10
C SER A 200 -11.50 19.39 10.08
N SER A 201 -10.74 19.08 9.03
CA SER A 201 -10.05 17.79 8.90
C SER A 201 -8.85 17.70 9.84
N LEU A 202 -8.06 18.77 10.00
CA LEU A 202 -6.85 18.77 10.82
C LEU A 202 -7.11 18.68 12.33
N ILE A 203 -8.32 19.01 12.78
CA ILE A 203 -8.78 18.84 14.18
C ILE A 203 -8.96 17.36 14.54
N LEU A 204 -9.28 16.51 13.55
CA LEU A 204 -9.48 15.08 13.76
C LEU A 204 -8.16 14.39 14.11
N PRO A 205 -8.18 13.24 14.82
CA PRO A 205 -7.00 12.39 14.98
C PRO A 205 -6.48 11.91 13.62
N GLU A 206 -5.22 11.46 13.57
CA GLU A 206 -4.54 11.12 12.31
C GLU A 206 -5.35 10.13 11.45
N GLU A 207 -5.97 9.13 12.08
CA GLU A 207 -6.77 8.08 11.45
C GLU A 207 -8.08 8.60 10.84
N GLY A 208 -8.65 9.66 11.44
CA GLY A 208 -9.92 10.25 11.02
C GLY A 208 -9.84 11.09 9.75
N ILE A 209 -8.63 11.39 9.27
CA ILE A 209 -8.41 12.22 8.08
C ILE A 209 -8.53 11.35 6.82
N THR A 210 -9.74 11.23 6.30
CA THR A 210 -10.07 10.40 5.11
C THR A 210 -10.46 11.21 3.88
N SER A 211 -10.62 12.53 4.04
CA SER A 211 -11.00 13.44 2.95
C SER A 211 -9.97 13.43 1.83
N PRO A 212 -10.37 13.18 0.57
CA PRO A 212 -9.45 13.18 -0.56
C PRO A 212 -8.77 14.54 -0.75
N GLY A 213 -7.48 14.54 -1.06
CA GLY A 213 -6.68 15.72 -1.38
C GLY A 213 -6.43 16.69 -0.23
N VAL A 214 -6.92 16.41 0.99
CA VAL A 214 -6.78 17.34 2.12
C VAL A 214 -5.32 17.48 2.59
N LEU A 215 -4.48 16.49 2.29
CA LEU A 215 -3.04 16.49 2.53
C LEU A 215 -2.26 16.47 1.21
N SER A 216 -2.85 16.97 0.12
CA SER A 216 -2.10 17.15 -1.13
C SER A 216 -1.02 18.20 -0.96
N GLU A 217 0.04 18.05 -1.76
CA GLU A 217 1.14 19.02 -1.81
C GLU A 217 0.60 20.40 -2.20
N GLU A 218 -0.27 20.47 -3.20
CA GLU A 218 -0.98 21.70 -3.61
C GLU A 218 -1.73 22.36 -2.44
N THR A 219 -2.42 21.58 -1.60
CA THR A 219 -3.16 22.13 -0.45
C THR A 219 -2.21 22.73 0.59
N ILE A 220 -1.11 22.04 0.87
CA ILE A 220 -0.09 22.51 1.82
C ILE A 220 0.60 23.77 1.28
N GLU A 221 1.02 23.77 0.01
CA GLU A 221 1.62 24.92 -0.65
C GLU A 221 0.68 26.13 -0.63
N LYS A 222 -0.62 25.92 -0.89
CA LYS A 222 -1.62 26.99 -0.81
C LYS A 222 -1.70 27.60 0.59
N MET A 223 -1.61 26.78 1.64
CA MET A 223 -1.59 27.26 3.02
C MET A 223 -0.31 28.05 3.34
N GLU A 224 0.85 27.57 2.89
CA GLU A 224 2.14 28.26 3.06
C GLU A 224 2.15 29.62 2.35
N PHE A 225 1.66 29.65 1.12
CA PHE A 225 1.54 30.89 0.36
C PHE A 225 0.63 31.90 1.06
N GLU A 226 -0.45 31.44 1.69
CA GLU A 226 -1.33 32.33 2.45
C GLU A 226 -0.66 32.87 3.72
N VAL A 227 0.13 32.06 4.42
CA VAL A 227 0.97 32.52 5.54
C VAL A 227 1.95 33.61 5.07
N GLU A 228 2.62 33.40 3.94
CA GLU A 228 3.53 34.38 3.36
C GLU A 228 2.80 35.68 2.98
N ARG A 229 1.65 35.57 2.29
CA ARG A 229 0.82 36.70 1.88
C ARG A 229 0.39 37.53 3.10
N LEU A 230 -0.11 36.89 4.15
CA LEU A 230 -0.55 37.55 5.38
C LEU A 230 0.63 38.15 6.15
N THR A 231 1.78 37.49 6.14
CA THR A 231 3.01 38.02 6.76
C THR A 231 3.48 39.29 6.05
N ARG A 232 3.47 39.31 4.72
CA ARG A 232 3.79 40.51 3.93
C ARG A 232 2.79 41.64 4.19
N LEU A 233 1.50 41.32 4.27
CA LEU A 233 0.45 42.30 4.57
C LEU A 233 0.58 42.87 5.99
N LYS A 234 0.96 42.03 6.96
CA LYS A 234 1.28 42.46 8.34
C LYS A 234 2.41 43.48 8.32
N THR A 235 3.50 43.18 7.61
CA THR A 235 4.65 44.07 7.51
C THR A 235 4.28 45.40 6.84
N SER A 236 3.53 45.39 5.73
CA SER A 236 3.11 46.63 5.06
C SER A 236 2.19 47.50 5.93
N ARG A 237 1.24 46.88 6.65
CA ARG A 237 0.36 47.59 7.57
C ARG A 237 1.13 48.17 8.76
N LEU A 238 2.12 47.43 9.29
CA LEU A 238 2.99 47.93 10.35
C LEU A 238 3.80 49.15 9.89
N LYS A 239 4.39 49.10 8.69
CA LYS A 239 5.08 50.25 8.09
C LYS A 239 4.16 51.46 7.94
N GLU A 240 2.94 51.26 7.43
CA GLU A 240 1.96 52.34 7.29
C GLU A 240 1.60 52.99 8.65
N ILE A 241 1.37 52.17 9.69
CA ILE A 241 1.06 52.65 11.04
C ILE A 241 2.25 53.43 11.61
N VAL A 242 3.48 52.90 11.47
CA VAL A 242 4.69 53.56 11.97
C VAL A 242 4.91 54.89 11.28
N MET A 243 4.74 54.96 9.95
CA MET A 243 4.85 56.20 9.18
C MET A 243 3.80 57.23 9.62
N LYS A 244 2.55 56.83 9.85
CA LYS A 244 1.49 57.73 10.36
C LYS A 244 1.83 58.27 11.75
N ARG A 245 2.23 57.40 12.69
CA ARG A 245 2.63 57.80 14.05
C ARG A 245 3.84 58.72 14.07
N ARG A 246 4.78 58.48 13.16
CA ARG A 246 5.94 59.35 13.00
C ARG A 246 5.54 60.72 12.46
N ALA A 247 4.70 60.81 11.44
CA ALA A 247 4.23 62.10 10.93
C ALA A 247 3.48 62.90 12.00
N GLU A 248 2.67 62.24 12.85
CA GLU A 248 2.05 62.85 14.03
C GLU A 248 3.11 63.40 15.01
N LEU A 249 4.17 62.63 15.28
CA LEU A 249 5.24 63.03 16.18
C LEU A 249 6.06 64.19 15.62
N GLU A 250 6.42 64.17 14.34
CA GLU A 250 7.15 65.26 13.67
C GLU A 250 6.36 66.56 13.70
N ALA A 251 5.04 66.52 13.51
CA ALA A 251 4.18 67.70 13.67
C ALA A 251 4.20 68.26 15.11
N ILE A 252 4.22 67.39 16.12
CA ILE A 252 4.34 67.80 17.53
C ILE A 252 5.72 68.41 17.79
N CYS A 253 6.80 67.78 17.32
CA CYS A 253 8.17 68.28 17.46
C CYS A 253 8.33 69.65 16.80
N GLN A 254 7.79 69.83 15.59
CA GLN A 254 7.79 71.11 14.89
C GLN A 254 7.07 72.20 15.68
N ASN A 255 5.88 71.90 16.23
CA ASN A 255 5.14 72.83 17.08
C ASN A 255 5.88 73.17 18.39
N ALA A 256 6.65 72.22 18.93
CA ALA A 256 7.45 72.38 20.13
C ALA A 256 8.86 72.95 19.87
N HIS A 257 9.24 73.23 18.62
CA HIS A 257 10.58 73.65 18.21
C HIS A 257 11.70 72.66 18.62
N ILE A 258 11.41 71.37 18.56
CA ILE A 258 12.35 70.27 18.85
C ILE A 258 12.80 69.63 17.52
N GLU A 259 14.09 69.38 17.37
CA GLU A 259 14.62 68.61 16.23
C GLU A 259 14.37 67.10 16.41
N PRO A 260 13.79 66.40 15.41
CA PRO A 260 13.64 64.94 15.46
C PRO A 260 14.99 64.23 15.40
N ASP A 261 15.11 63.13 16.15
CA ASP A 261 16.32 62.29 16.13
C ASP A 261 16.50 61.59 14.78
N VAL A 262 17.73 61.60 14.26
CA VAL A 262 18.14 60.93 13.02
C VAL A 262 17.88 59.42 13.07
N SER A 263 17.87 58.83 14.28
CA SER A 263 17.52 57.42 14.50
C SER A 263 16.07 57.06 14.09
N THR A 264 15.21 58.07 13.92
CA THR A 264 13.80 57.90 13.50
C THR A 264 13.59 57.99 12.00
N ALA A 265 14.69 58.09 11.22
CA ALA A 265 14.65 58.18 9.77
C ALA A 265 13.86 57.01 9.12
N PRO A 266 13.23 57.22 7.95
CA PRO A 266 12.29 56.26 7.38
C PRO A 266 13.03 55.00 6.96
N GLU A 267 14.20 55.16 6.37
CA GLU A 267 15.06 54.05 5.96
C GLU A 267 15.52 53.20 7.15
N GLN A 268 15.77 53.81 8.30
CA GLN A 268 16.22 53.09 9.51
C GLN A 268 15.08 52.32 10.19
N THR A 269 13.90 52.95 10.27
CA THR A 269 12.70 52.32 10.86
C THR A 269 12.12 51.22 9.98
N ASP A 270 12.11 51.39 8.66
CA ASP A 270 11.70 50.33 7.73
C ASP A 270 12.66 49.14 7.76
N ALA A 271 13.97 49.39 7.84
CA ALA A 271 14.96 48.32 7.98
C ALA A 271 14.80 47.55 9.31
N LEU A 272 14.45 48.23 10.40
CA LEU A 272 14.13 47.60 11.69
C LEU A 272 12.87 46.73 11.64
N ILE A 273 11.85 47.15 10.88
CA ILE A 273 10.61 46.39 10.69
C ILE A 273 10.86 45.16 9.82
N ASP A 274 11.63 45.30 8.73
CA ASP A 274 11.96 44.20 7.82
C ASP A 274 12.91 43.18 8.47
N SER A 275 13.79 43.63 9.37
CA SER A 275 14.68 42.79 10.19
C SER A 275 14.03 42.25 11.47
N GLY A 276 12.70 42.36 11.59
CA GLY A 276 11.92 41.87 12.73
C GLY A 276 12.39 40.50 13.22
N PRO A 277 12.25 40.18 14.52
CA PRO A 277 12.99 39.10 15.15
C PRO A 277 12.86 37.80 14.36
N HIS A 278 13.94 37.42 13.68
CA HIS A 278 14.16 36.08 13.16
C HIS A 278 14.17 35.16 14.38
N ARG A 279 12.99 34.70 14.77
CA ARG A 279 12.89 33.50 15.59
C ARG A 279 12.94 32.35 14.58
N PRO A 280 14.01 31.53 14.57
CA PRO A 280 13.96 30.30 13.81
C PRO A 280 12.83 29.46 14.43
N PHE A 281 11.85 29.14 13.60
CA PHE A 281 10.89 28.07 13.87
C PHE A 281 11.57 26.74 13.62
#